data_AF-A0A0F9Q8I1-F1
#
_entry.id   AF-A0A0F9Q8I1-F1
#
_cell.length_a   1.000
_cell.length_b   1.000
_cell.length_c   1.000
_cell.angle_alpha   90.00
_cell.angle_beta   90.00
_cell.angle_gamma   90.00
#
_symmetry.space_group_name_H-M   'P 1'
#
loop_
_entity.id
_entity.type
_entity.pdbx_description
1 polymer ?
#
loop_
_entity_poly.entity_id
_entity_poly.type
_entity_poly.pdbx_seq_one_letter_code
_entity_poly.pdbx_strand_id
1 'polypeptide(L)'
;MPEAGSRLTSVSAAAREEGRHETPGESIYASRSVNMYDKNDRTKPVFGLVVHTTGGGAPNAAKKERISVLEWCVARYERTYGCHYVNGYDGVDGDLIQVGNEYEKPHTVGMKEQNASIRAGTWKTDISKKTLKHWRAHWPTRANPLKLFPGSSANNVYVGMECPPCVWWDRKLKRTVSSPKPMRPGLRFTEAQHDAVVLLSIDLAERHNWPDGWWLLPRLVGHEDLSPIVRSTKTGGWDPGFLRDRPYFDWDYVKVEIETVVG
;
A
#
# COMPACT_ATOMS: atom_id res chain seq x y z
N MET A 1 -1.09 24.68 -5.92
CA MET A 1 -1.23 23.29 -6.39
C MET A 1 -2.65 23.10 -6.92
N PRO A 2 -2.99 23.56 -8.14
CA PRO A 2 -4.31 23.34 -8.75
C PRO A 2 -4.29 22.37 -9.95
N GLU A 3 -3.19 21.64 -10.21
CA GLU A 3 -3.03 20.85 -11.46
C GLU A 3 -3.09 19.31 -11.28
N ALA A 4 -2.94 18.79 -10.05
CA ALA A 4 -2.92 17.34 -9.79
C ALA A 4 -4.30 16.68 -9.99
N GLY A 5 -5.35 17.25 -9.38
CA GLY A 5 -6.72 16.76 -9.53
C GLY A 5 -7.17 16.68 -10.99
N SER A 6 -6.87 17.70 -11.80
CA SER A 6 -7.21 17.67 -13.23
C SER A 6 -6.51 16.55 -14.01
N ARG A 7 -5.26 16.23 -13.66
CA ARG A 7 -4.52 15.11 -14.27
C ARG A 7 -5.18 13.78 -13.89
N LEU A 8 -5.47 13.54 -12.62
CA LEU A 8 -6.07 12.29 -12.16
C LEU A 8 -7.47 12.06 -12.74
N THR A 9 -8.29 13.11 -12.82
CA THR A 9 -9.59 13.04 -13.51
C THR A 9 -9.43 12.64 -14.98
N SER A 10 -8.46 13.23 -15.69
CA SER A 10 -8.22 12.90 -17.10
C SER A 10 -7.73 11.46 -17.32
N VAL A 11 -6.82 10.97 -16.47
CA VAL A 11 -6.32 9.59 -16.51
C VAL A 11 -7.45 8.60 -16.20
N SER A 12 -8.29 8.93 -15.21
CA SER A 12 -9.44 8.12 -14.86
C SER A 12 -10.46 8.04 -16.00
N ALA A 13 -10.76 9.16 -16.65
CA ALA A 13 -11.64 9.19 -17.81
C ALA A 13 -11.09 8.37 -18.98
N ALA A 14 -9.81 8.55 -19.33
CA ALA A 14 -9.18 7.83 -20.43
C ALA A 14 -9.16 6.31 -20.20
N ALA A 15 -8.80 5.85 -19.00
CA ALA A 15 -8.77 4.42 -18.68
C ALA A 15 -10.17 3.77 -18.79
N ARG A 16 -11.23 4.51 -18.47
CA ARG A 16 -12.62 4.05 -18.61
C ARG A 16 -13.08 3.98 -20.07
N GLU A 17 -12.59 4.87 -20.93
CA GLU A 17 -12.89 4.84 -22.37
C GLU A 17 -12.16 3.68 -23.08
N GLU A 18 -10.92 3.36 -22.66
CA GLU A 18 -10.08 2.34 -23.28
C GLU A 18 -10.32 0.91 -22.75
N GLY A 19 -10.72 0.76 -21.48
CA GLY A 19 -10.66 -0.51 -20.75
C GLY A 19 -12.02 -1.09 -20.36
N ARG A 20 -12.35 -2.23 -20.97
CA ARG A 20 -13.52 -3.07 -20.66
C ARG A 20 -13.29 -3.90 -19.39
N HIS A 21 -14.31 -4.05 -18.56
CA HIS A 21 -14.37 -4.97 -17.40
C HIS A 21 -14.37 -6.47 -17.82
N GLU A 22 -13.39 -6.94 -18.60
CA GLU A 22 -13.46 -8.30 -19.15
C GLU A 22 -13.00 -9.38 -18.15
N THR A 23 -12.18 -9.06 -17.14
CA THR A 23 -11.73 -10.05 -16.14
C THR A 23 -11.96 -9.56 -14.70
N PRO A 24 -12.80 -10.28 -13.92
CA PRO A 24 -12.99 -9.98 -12.51
C PRO A 24 -11.67 -10.00 -11.71
N GLY A 25 -11.51 -9.03 -10.80
CA GLY A 25 -10.36 -8.96 -9.89
C GLY A 25 -9.09 -8.39 -10.51
N GLU A 26 -9.22 -7.68 -11.64
CA GLU A 26 -8.15 -6.96 -12.32
C GLU A 26 -8.49 -5.48 -12.40
N SER A 27 -7.47 -4.63 -12.21
CA SER A 27 -7.64 -3.17 -12.24
C SER A 27 -7.36 -2.64 -13.64
N ILE A 28 -8.19 -1.69 -14.10
CA ILE A 28 -8.01 -1.02 -15.40
C ILE A 28 -6.73 -0.16 -15.47
N TYR A 29 -6.15 0.18 -14.33
CA TYR A 29 -4.93 1.00 -14.26
C TYR A 29 -3.64 0.18 -14.20
N ALA A 30 -3.73 -1.13 -14.07
CA ALA A 30 -2.57 -1.99 -13.85
C ALA A 30 -2.28 -2.86 -15.06
N SER A 31 -1.00 -2.97 -15.42
CA SER A 31 -0.56 -3.97 -16.38
C SER A 31 -0.49 -5.34 -15.71
N ARG A 32 -1.00 -6.36 -16.40
CA ARG A 32 -0.96 -7.75 -15.94
C ARG A 32 0.45 -8.34 -16.04
N SER A 33 0.94 -8.94 -14.95
CA SER A 33 2.15 -9.75 -15.03
C SER A 33 1.88 -11.09 -15.73
N VAL A 34 2.88 -11.59 -16.46
CA VAL A 34 2.79 -12.84 -17.23
C VAL A 34 2.60 -14.05 -16.30
N ASN A 35 3.20 -14.04 -15.11
CA ASN A 35 3.13 -15.14 -14.14
C ASN A 35 2.31 -14.76 -12.91
N MET A 36 1.16 -14.10 -13.12
CA MET A 36 0.22 -13.84 -12.03
C MET A 36 -0.07 -15.13 -11.25
N TYR A 37 0.02 -15.05 -9.94
CA TYR A 37 -0.30 -16.20 -9.11
C TYR A 37 -1.80 -16.40 -8.97
N ASP A 38 -2.18 -17.67 -8.86
CA ASP A 38 -3.52 -18.18 -8.59
C ASP A 38 -3.36 -19.48 -7.78
N LYS A 39 -3.71 -19.46 -6.50
CA LYS A 39 -3.37 -20.51 -5.54
C LYS A 39 -4.40 -20.73 -4.43
N ASN A 40 -4.91 -19.67 -3.83
CA ASN A 40 -5.84 -19.70 -2.71
C ASN A 40 -6.82 -18.53 -2.77
N ASP A 41 -8.04 -18.82 -3.19
CA ASP A 41 -9.13 -17.86 -3.11
C ASP A 41 -9.35 -17.30 -1.69
N ARG A 42 -9.76 -16.05 -1.65
CA ARG A 42 -10.29 -15.37 -0.46
C ARG A 42 -11.63 -15.96 -0.11
N THR A 43 -11.89 -16.09 1.19
CA THR A 43 -13.20 -16.54 1.68
C THR A 43 -14.14 -15.38 2.03
N LYS A 44 -13.71 -14.14 1.78
CA LYS A 44 -14.47 -12.92 2.07
C LYS A 44 -14.30 -11.91 0.92
N PRO A 45 -15.31 -11.05 0.69
CA PRO A 45 -15.20 -9.96 -0.27
C PRO A 45 -14.01 -9.03 0.02
N VAL A 46 -13.54 -8.35 -1.02
CA VAL A 46 -12.56 -7.26 -0.87
C VAL A 46 -13.18 -6.15 -0.01
N PHE A 47 -12.50 -5.87 1.09
CA PHE A 47 -12.86 -4.85 2.06
C PHE A 47 -12.06 -3.57 1.88
N GLY A 48 -10.80 -3.63 1.48
CA GLY A 48 -9.95 -2.45 1.44
C GLY A 48 -8.66 -2.66 0.65
N LEU A 49 -7.88 -1.60 0.55
CA LEU A 49 -6.50 -1.58 0.07
C LEU A 49 -5.54 -1.38 1.26
N VAL A 50 -4.54 -2.23 1.36
CA VAL A 50 -3.37 -2.04 2.23
C VAL A 50 -2.16 -1.65 1.39
N VAL A 51 -1.54 -0.53 1.75
CA VAL A 51 -0.32 -0.03 1.12
C VAL A 51 0.89 -0.45 1.96
N HIS A 52 1.89 -0.98 1.26
CA HIS A 52 3.13 -1.47 1.83
C HIS A 52 4.33 -0.74 1.23
N THR A 53 5.45 -0.85 1.91
CA THR A 53 6.76 -0.66 1.30
C THR A 53 7.59 -1.93 1.34
N THR A 54 8.29 -2.20 0.24
CA THR A 54 9.27 -3.28 0.16
C THR A 54 10.48 -3.04 1.09
N GLY A 55 10.58 -1.83 1.66
CA GLY A 55 11.73 -1.33 2.37
C GLY A 55 12.96 -1.15 1.46
N GLY A 56 14.07 -0.68 2.04
CA GLY A 56 15.31 -0.48 1.30
C GLY A 56 16.00 -1.76 0.83
N GLY A 57 15.46 -2.94 1.15
CA GLY A 57 15.99 -4.23 0.72
C GLY A 57 15.89 -4.42 -0.79
N ALA A 58 14.73 -4.11 -1.38
CA ALA A 58 14.48 -4.25 -2.81
C ALA A 58 15.42 -3.42 -3.69
N PRO A 59 15.57 -2.09 -3.51
CA PRO A 59 16.47 -1.31 -4.37
C PRO A 59 17.94 -1.72 -4.20
N ASN A 60 18.36 -2.16 -3.00
CA ASN A 60 19.71 -2.72 -2.81
C ASN A 60 19.88 -4.07 -3.54
N ALA A 61 18.86 -4.93 -3.56
CA ALA A 61 18.91 -6.23 -4.23
C ALA A 61 18.89 -6.08 -5.75
N ALA A 62 17.99 -5.25 -6.31
CA ALA A 62 17.95 -4.92 -7.73
C ALA A 62 19.28 -4.36 -8.23
N LYS A 63 19.89 -3.43 -7.47
CA LYS A 63 21.23 -2.90 -7.78
C LYS A 63 22.32 -3.97 -7.79
N LYS A 64 22.25 -4.95 -6.89
CA LYS A 64 23.20 -6.07 -6.84
C LYS A 64 23.04 -6.97 -8.07
N GLU A 65 21.81 -7.21 -8.48
CA GLU A 65 21.45 -8.06 -9.62
C GLU A 65 21.52 -7.34 -10.97
N ARG A 66 21.71 -6.01 -10.97
CA ARG A 66 21.78 -5.13 -12.16
C ARG A 66 20.51 -5.16 -13.01
N ILE A 67 19.37 -5.27 -12.34
CA ILE A 67 18.03 -5.19 -12.92
C ILE A 67 17.28 -3.99 -12.36
N SER A 68 16.13 -3.65 -12.94
CA SER A 68 15.29 -2.58 -12.41
C SER A 68 14.69 -2.96 -11.06
N VAL A 69 14.33 -1.96 -10.24
CA VAL A 69 13.68 -2.22 -8.94
C VAL A 69 12.30 -2.85 -9.15
N LEU A 70 11.57 -2.41 -10.18
CA LEU A 70 10.28 -2.98 -10.54
C LEU A 70 10.41 -4.47 -10.90
N GLU A 71 11.32 -4.80 -11.82
CA GLU A 71 11.57 -6.18 -12.26
C GLU A 71 11.92 -7.10 -11.08
N TRP A 72 12.80 -6.64 -10.18
CA TRP A 72 13.14 -7.40 -8.97
C TRP A 72 11.91 -7.62 -8.08
N CYS A 73 11.08 -6.59 -7.87
CA CYS A 73 9.89 -6.69 -7.04
C CYS A 73 8.86 -7.64 -7.65
N VAL A 74 8.54 -7.49 -8.94
CA VAL A 74 7.59 -8.36 -9.66
C VAL A 74 8.02 -9.83 -9.51
N ALA A 75 9.24 -10.17 -9.88
CA ALA A 75 9.76 -11.54 -9.77
C ALA A 75 9.73 -12.07 -8.32
N ARG A 76 9.97 -11.19 -7.33
CA ARG A 76 9.95 -11.54 -5.91
C ARG A 76 8.54 -11.81 -5.40
N TYR A 77 7.55 -11.06 -5.84
CA TYR A 77 6.17 -11.14 -5.33
C TYR A 77 5.33 -12.18 -6.06
N GLU A 78 5.57 -12.44 -7.35
CA GLU A 78 5.02 -13.61 -8.06
C GLU A 78 5.35 -14.92 -7.33
N ARG A 79 6.58 -15.05 -6.84
CA ARG A 79 7.04 -16.26 -6.15
C ARG A 79 6.53 -16.42 -4.72
N THR A 80 6.20 -15.33 -4.05
CA THR A 80 5.90 -15.35 -2.60
C THR A 80 4.49 -14.99 -2.24
N TYR A 81 3.70 -14.58 -3.22
CA TYR A 81 2.28 -14.26 -3.04
C TYR A 81 2.11 -13.09 -2.06
N GLY A 82 3.12 -12.21 -1.96
CA GLY A 82 3.21 -11.21 -0.88
C GLY A 82 2.38 -9.95 -1.11
N CYS A 83 1.84 -9.73 -2.30
CA CYS A 83 0.98 -8.60 -2.65
C CYS A 83 0.24 -8.91 -3.96
N HIS A 84 -0.78 -8.12 -4.28
CA HIS A 84 -1.48 -8.18 -5.57
C HIS A 84 -0.86 -7.24 -6.59
N TYR A 85 -0.39 -6.08 -6.12
CA TYR A 85 0.17 -5.03 -6.97
C TYR A 85 1.58 -4.67 -6.53
N VAL A 86 2.46 -4.43 -7.51
CA VAL A 86 3.73 -3.73 -7.32
C VAL A 86 3.59 -2.37 -7.98
N ASN A 87 3.82 -1.31 -7.21
CA ASN A 87 3.69 0.07 -7.66
C ASN A 87 5.09 0.67 -7.82
N GLY A 88 5.67 0.52 -9.01
CA GLY A 88 6.97 1.05 -9.40
C GLY A 88 7.05 2.57 -9.32
N TYR A 89 8.15 3.15 -9.79
CA TYR A 89 8.40 4.57 -9.57
C TYR A 89 7.52 5.47 -10.45
N ASP A 90 7.07 4.97 -11.59
CA ASP A 90 6.23 5.70 -12.54
C ASP A 90 4.72 5.42 -12.38
N GLY A 91 4.32 4.65 -11.34
CA GLY A 91 2.91 4.45 -11.00
C GLY A 91 2.08 3.92 -12.16
N VAL A 92 0.90 4.49 -12.40
CA VAL A 92 -0.01 4.06 -13.48
C VAL A 92 0.52 4.33 -14.89
N ASP A 93 1.58 5.13 -15.04
CA ASP A 93 2.20 5.48 -16.33
C ASP A 93 3.12 4.35 -16.87
N GLY A 94 2.87 3.09 -16.49
CA GLY A 94 3.57 1.89 -16.97
C GLY A 94 4.22 1.02 -15.89
N ASP A 95 4.16 1.42 -14.62
CA ASP A 95 4.90 0.81 -13.51
C ASP A 95 4.00 0.19 -12.42
N LEU A 96 2.67 0.25 -12.58
CA LEU A 96 1.70 -0.42 -11.72
C LEU A 96 1.42 -1.81 -12.31
N ILE A 97 2.04 -2.83 -11.70
CA ILE A 97 1.98 -4.20 -12.18
C ILE A 97 1.13 -5.06 -11.24
N GLN A 98 0.14 -5.74 -11.79
CA GLN A 98 -0.64 -6.75 -11.07
C GLN A 98 0.06 -8.11 -11.13
N VAL A 99 0.44 -8.64 -9.97
CA VAL A 99 1.15 -9.92 -9.81
C VAL A 99 0.28 -11.04 -9.22
N GLY A 100 -0.96 -10.73 -8.80
CA GLY A 100 -1.94 -11.72 -8.34
C GLY A 100 -3.37 -11.21 -8.47
N ASN A 101 -4.32 -12.11 -8.72
CA ASN A 101 -5.73 -11.74 -8.89
C ASN A 101 -6.31 -11.28 -7.55
N GLU A 102 -7.14 -10.25 -7.50
CA GLU A 102 -7.68 -9.71 -6.24
C GLU A 102 -8.65 -10.64 -5.50
N TYR A 103 -9.15 -11.70 -6.15
CA TYR A 103 -9.89 -12.78 -5.49
C TYR A 103 -8.98 -13.75 -4.75
N GLU A 104 -7.67 -13.69 -4.99
CA GLU A 104 -6.68 -14.48 -4.28
C GLU A 104 -6.33 -13.89 -2.93
N LYS A 105 -6.00 -14.75 -1.97
CA LYS A 105 -5.58 -14.36 -0.63
C LYS A 105 -4.06 -14.21 -0.61
N PRO A 106 -3.52 -12.99 -0.51
CA PRO A 106 -2.09 -12.76 -0.44
C PRO A 106 -1.53 -13.11 0.95
N HIS A 107 -0.21 -13.18 1.07
CA HIS A 107 0.53 -13.26 2.31
C HIS A 107 1.13 -11.90 2.69
N THR A 108 0.33 -10.84 2.64
CA THR A 108 0.82 -9.45 2.67
C THR A 108 0.98 -8.88 4.09
N VAL A 109 0.05 -9.20 4.99
CA VAL A 109 0.03 -8.72 6.39
C VAL A 109 0.21 -9.88 7.37
N GLY A 110 1.31 -9.84 8.13
CA GLY A 110 1.59 -10.79 9.20
C GLY A 110 0.93 -10.37 10.52
N MET A 111 -0.05 -11.14 11.01
CA MET A 111 -0.86 -10.79 12.19
C MET A 111 -0.54 -11.59 13.46
N LYS A 112 0.46 -12.48 13.45
CA LYS A 112 0.70 -13.45 14.54
C LYS A 112 0.98 -12.76 15.87
N GLU A 113 1.96 -11.86 15.90
CA GLU A 113 2.38 -11.10 17.08
C GLU A 113 1.28 -10.17 17.55
N GLN A 114 0.60 -9.51 16.61
CA GLN A 114 -0.53 -8.62 16.87
C GLN A 114 -1.69 -9.34 17.55
N ASN A 115 -2.05 -10.53 17.06
CA ASN A 115 -3.09 -11.39 17.64
C ASN A 115 -2.71 -11.89 19.04
N ALA A 116 -1.46 -12.31 19.24
CA ALA A 116 -0.98 -12.75 20.55
C ALA A 116 -1.07 -11.62 21.58
N SER A 117 -0.57 -10.45 21.22
CA SER A 117 -0.54 -9.28 22.10
C SER A 117 -1.93 -8.73 22.45
N ILE A 118 -2.87 -8.71 21.49
CA ILE A 118 -4.26 -8.31 21.78
C ILE A 118 -4.94 -9.31 22.72
N ARG A 119 -4.76 -10.62 22.49
CA ARG A 119 -5.33 -11.65 23.38
C ARG A 119 -4.78 -11.58 24.80
N ALA A 120 -3.51 -11.21 24.95
CA ALA A 120 -2.87 -11.01 26.25
C ALA A 120 -3.22 -9.66 26.91
N GLY A 121 -3.90 -8.74 26.20
CA GLY A 121 -4.18 -7.40 26.70
C GLY A 121 -2.96 -6.46 26.74
N THR A 122 -1.84 -6.84 26.11
CA THR A 122 -0.54 -6.13 26.16
C THR A 122 -0.25 -5.27 24.94
N TRP A 123 -1.17 -5.18 23.97
CA TRP A 123 -0.95 -4.45 22.71
C TRP A 123 -0.40 -3.02 22.89
N LYS A 124 -0.91 -2.27 23.86
CA LYS A 124 -0.48 -0.89 24.10
C LYS A 124 0.95 -0.78 24.65
N THR A 125 1.47 -1.83 25.28
CA THR A 125 2.83 -1.87 25.84
C THR A 125 3.84 -2.47 24.89
N ASP A 126 3.39 -3.32 23.96
CA ASP A 126 4.27 -4.04 23.02
C ASP A 126 4.64 -3.20 21.78
N ILE A 127 3.97 -2.07 21.57
CA ILE A 127 4.20 -1.10 20.50
C ILE A 127 5.05 0.08 21.01
N SER A 128 5.85 0.72 20.14
CA SER A 128 6.54 1.94 20.55
C SER A 128 5.54 3.05 20.91
N LYS A 129 5.89 3.87 21.92
CA LYS A 129 5.07 5.00 22.35
C LYS A 129 4.75 5.97 21.20
N LYS A 130 5.69 6.19 20.28
CA LYS A 130 5.50 7.07 19.12
C LYS A 130 4.48 6.49 18.14
N THR A 131 4.64 5.23 17.74
CA THR A 131 3.68 4.58 16.84
C THR A 131 2.29 4.52 17.49
N LEU A 132 2.19 4.21 18.78
CA LEU A 132 0.90 4.19 19.48
C LEU A 132 0.21 5.55 19.50
N LYS A 133 0.97 6.63 19.75
CA LYS A 133 0.44 7.99 19.71
C LYS A 133 -0.18 8.29 18.35
N HIS A 134 0.57 8.05 17.27
CA HIS A 134 0.11 8.30 15.91
C HIS A 134 -1.05 7.38 15.52
N TRP A 135 -0.98 6.09 15.88
CA TRP A 135 -2.05 5.14 15.62
C TRP A 135 -3.38 5.57 16.27
N ARG A 136 -3.34 6.05 17.52
CA ARG A 136 -4.55 6.54 18.22
C ARG A 136 -5.08 7.84 17.64
N ALA A 137 -4.19 8.72 17.20
CA ALA A 137 -4.60 9.94 16.53
C ALA A 137 -5.27 9.63 15.18
N HIS A 138 -4.75 8.63 14.47
CA HIS A 138 -5.33 8.19 13.20
C HIS A 138 -6.65 7.44 13.39
N TRP A 139 -6.77 6.59 14.42
CA TRP A 139 -7.92 5.73 14.67
C TRP A 139 -8.52 5.93 16.07
N PRO A 140 -9.07 7.11 16.39
CA PRO A 140 -9.47 7.48 17.75
C PRO A 140 -10.59 6.61 18.33
N THR A 141 -11.47 6.06 17.48
CA THR A 141 -12.63 5.25 17.88
C THR A 141 -12.33 3.75 17.88
N ARG A 142 -11.11 3.33 17.54
CA ARG A 142 -10.75 1.92 17.38
C ARG A 142 -9.93 1.43 18.56
N ALA A 143 -10.39 0.35 19.18
CA ALA A 143 -9.75 -0.16 20.39
C ALA A 143 -8.38 -0.82 20.13
N ASN A 144 -8.17 -1.40 18.95
CA ASN A 144 -6.93 -2.06 18.51
C ASN A 144 -6.99 -2.38 16.99
N PRO A 145 -5.88 -2.81 16.35
CA PRO A 145 -5.82 -3.10 14.92
C PRO A 145 -6.83 -4.12 14.39
N LEU A 146 -7.26 -5.10 15.21
CA LEU A 146 -8.28 -6.08 14.79
C LEU A 146 -9.69 -5.47 14.67
N LYS A 147 -9.85 -4.19 15.03
CA LYS A 147 -11.10 -3.44 14.83
C LYS A 147 -11.11 -2.59 13.56
N LEU A 148 -10.05 -2.69 12.75
CA LEU A 148 -9.95 -2.01 11.46
C LEU A 148 -10.52 -2.83 10.30
N PHE A 149 -10.80 -4.12 10.48
CA PHE A 149 -11.29 -4.95 9.39
C PHE A 149 -12.20 -6.08 9.89
N PRO A 150 -13.07 -6.63 9.01
CA PRO A 150 -13.93 -7.75 9.37
C PRO A 150 -13.17 -9.07 9.37
N GLY A 151 -13.57 -9.98 10.27
CA GLY A 151 -12.99 -11.32 10.36
C GLY A 151 -11.70 -11.38 11.17
N SER A 152 -10.91 -12.43 10.94
CA SER A 152 -9.73 -12.77 11.75
C SER A 152 -8.40 -12.58 11.01
N SER A 153 -8.43 -12.27 9.72
CA SER A 153 -7.24 -12.14 8.87
C SER A 153 -7.38 -10.99 7.89
N ALA A 154 -6.46 -10.02 7.98
CA ALA A 154 -6.38 -8.90 7.05
C ALA A 154 -6.15 -9.38 5.61
N ASN A 155 -5.30 -10.39 5.43
CA ASN A 155 -5.01 -10.99 4.12
C ASN A 155 -6.27 -11.50 3.39
N ASN A 156 -7.32 -11.87 4.13
CA ASN A 156 -8.52 -12.40 3.52
C ASN A 156 -9.47 -11.32 3.01
N VAL A 157 -9.21 -10.05 3.34
CA VAL A 157 -10.12 -8.94 3.07
C VAL A 157 -9.43 -7.74 2.41
N TYR A 158 -8.12 -7.53 2.57
CA TYR A 158 -7.39 -6.46 1.88
C TYR A 158 -6.70 -6.90 0.59
N VAL A 159 -6.82 -6.06 -0.44
CA VAL A 159 -5.91 -6.05 -1.58
C VAL A 159 -4.62 -5.38 -1.13
N GLY A 160 -3.48 -5.87 -1.60
CA GLY A 160 -2.16 -5.46 -1.10
C GLY A 160 -1.33 -4.86 -2.22
N MET A 161 -0.82 -3.66 -2.01
CA MET A 161 0.07 -2.96 -2.94
C MET A 161 1.44 -2.75 -2.28
N GLU A 162 2.51 -3.15 -2.96
CA GLU A 162 3.89 -2.95 -2.54
C GLU A 162 4.56 -1.81 -3.30
N CYS A 163 5.02 -0.79 -2.57
CA CYS A 163 5.71 0.36 -3.13
C CYS A 163 7.22 0.28 -2.79
N PRO A 164 8.12 0.01 -3.75
CA PRO A 164 9.55 0.24 -3.54
C PRO A 164 9.81 1.71 -3.20
N PRO A 165 10.64 2.01 -2.19
CA PRO A 165 10.99 3.39 -1.88
C PRO A 165 11.97 3.94 -2.93
N CYS A 166 11.77 5.17 -3.38
CA CYS A 166 12.74 5.92 -4.19
C CYS A 166 13.83 6.59 -3.32
N VAL A 167 13.69 6.57 -1.99
CA VAL A 167 14.71 7.03 -1.03
C VAL A 167 15.07 5.91 -0.05
N TRP A 168 16.33 5.46 -0.07
CA TRP A 168 16.79 4.35 0.78
C TRP A 168 18.24 4.48 1.23
N TRP A 169 18.62 3.70 2.24
CA TRP A 169 20.02 3.56 2.65
C TRP A 169 20.75 2.58 1.70
N ASP A 170 21.68 3.09 0.90
CA ASP A 170 22.52 2.27 0.04
C ASP A 170 23.62 1.60 0.87
N ARG A 171 23.61 0.26 0.89
CA ARG A 171 24.55 -0.52 1.72
C ARG A 171 25.99 -0.40 1.24
N LYS A 172 26.21 -0.26 -0.07
CA LYS A 172 27.55 -0.17 -0.67
C LYS A 172 28.14 1.23 -0.46
N LEU A 173 27.34 2.27 -0.68
CA LEU A 173 27.74 3.66 -0.54
C LEU A 173 27.70 4.16 0.91
N LYS A 174 27.09 3.39 1.82
CA LYS A 174 26.91 3.74 3.24
C LYS A 174 26.31 5.14 3.43
N ARG A 175 25.30 5.47 2.62
CA ARG A 175 24.57 6.74 2.68
C ARG A 175 23.15 6.58 2.18
N THR A 176 22.28 7.51 2.57
CA THR A 176 20.96 7.65 1.97
C THR A 176 21.11 8.14 0.53
N VAL A 177 20.41 7.50 -0.38
CA VAL A 177 20.33 7.87 -1.80
C VAL A 177 18.87 8.07 -2.19
N SER A 178 18.65 8.84 -3.24
CA SER A 178 17.35 9.07 -3.87
C SER A 178 17.47 8.76 -5.36
N SER A 179 16.60 7.90 -5.87
CA SER A 179 16.46 7.64 -7.30
C SER A 179 15.14 6.91 -7.58
N PRO A 180 14.16 7.54 -8.26
CA PRO A 180 14.12 8.95 -8.68
C PRO A 180 13.85 9.90 -7.48
N LYS A 181 13.41 11.13 -7.75
CA LYS A 181 13.10 12.14 -6.72
C LYS A 181 11.78 11.78 -6.01
N PRO A 182 11.69 11.87 -4.66
CA PRO A 182 10.42 11.73 -3.96
C PRO A 182 9.49 12.91 -4.27
N MET A 183 8.19 12.71 -4.09
CA MET A 183 7.16 13.75 -4.29
C MET A 183 7.54 15.07 -3.58
N ARG A 184 7.95 14.97 -2.31
CA ARG A 184 8.39 16.11 -1.49
C ARG A 184 9.57 15.74 -0.57
N PRO A 185 10.37 16.72 -0.09
CA PRO A 185 11.45 16.45 0.85
C PRO A 185 10.97 15.71 2.10
N GLY A 186 11.69 14.66 2.49
CA GLY A 186 11.36 13.82 3.65
C GLY A 186 10.53 12.58 3.31
N LEU A 187 9.77 12.60 2.22
CA LEU A 187 9.04 11.43 1.72
C LEU A 187 9.99 10.43 1.06
N ARG A 188 9.49 9.20 0.86
CA ARG A 188 10.26 8.09 0.26
C ARG A 188 9.65 7.53 -1.01
N PHE A 189 8.55 8.11 -1.50
CA PHE A 189 7.80 7.64 -2.66
C PHE A 189 7.61 8.79 -3.64
N THR A 190 7.53 8.46 -4.93
CA THR A 190 7.29 9.42 -6.01
C THR A 190 5.86 9.92 -5.98
N GLU A 191 5.58 11.02 -6.68
CA GLU A 191 4.20 11.50 -6.86
C GLU A 191 3.33 10.45 -7.58
N ALA A 192 3.87 9.87 -8.67
CA ALA A 192 3.20 8.81 -9.44
C ALA A 192 2.82 7.58 -8.59
N GLN A 193 3.63 7.23 -7.59
CA GLN A 193 3.26 6.18 -6.63
C GLN A 193 2.06 6.54 -5.77
N HIS A 194 1.94 7.80 -5.34
CA HIS A 194 0.76 8.25 -4.58
C HIS A 194 -0.47 8.32 -5.48
N ASP A 195 -0.33 8.83 -6.70
CA ASP A 195 -1.37 8.86 -7.74
C ASP A 195 -1.91 7.46 -8.04
N ALA A 196 -1.04 6.46 -8.14
CA ALA A 196 -1.43 5.07 -8.34
C ALA A 196 -2.22 4.50 -7.15
N VAL A 197 -1.92 4.92 -5.91
CA VAL A 197 -2.73 4.56 -4.74
C VAL A 197 -4.11 5.19 -4.85
N VAL A 198 -4.21 6.47 -5.23
CA VAL A 198 -5.49 7.17 -5.45
C VAL A 198 -6.34 6.41 -6.48
N LEU A 199 -5.82 6.22 -7.68
CA LEU A 199 -6.56 5.62 -8.80
C LEU A 199 -6.95 4.16 -8.53
N LEU A 200 -6.04 3.33 -8.02
CA LEU A 200 -6.37 1.95 -7.68
C LEU A 200 -7.43 1.88 -6.58
N SER A 201 -7.34 2.75 -5.57
CA SER A 201 -8.31 2.74 -4.47
C SER A 201 -9.71 3.14 -4.92
N ILE A 202 -9.83 4.07 -5.88
CA ILE A 202 -11.11 4.44 -6.51
C ILE A 202 -11.68 3.27 -7.32
N ASP A 203 -10.86 2.63 -8.18
CA ASP A 203 -11.28 1.46 -8.95
C ASP A 203 -11.79 0.32 -8.04
N LEU A 204 -11.05 0.02 -6.97
CA LEU A 204 -11.48 -0.95 -5.96
C LEU A 204 -12.80 -0.55 -5.28
N ALA A 205 -12.95 0.73 -4.92
CA ALA A 205 -14.16 1.23 -4.28
C ALA A 205 -15.39 1.04 -5.17
N GLU A 206 -15.27 1.34 -6.45
CA GLU A 206 -16.34 1.21 -7.44
C GLU A 206 -16.69 -0.26 -7.69
N ARG A 207 -15.70 -1.11 -7.97
CA ARG A 207 -15.92 -2.54 -8.23
C ARG A 207 -16.48 -3.30 -7.03
N HIS A 208 -16.21 -2.82 -5.81
CA HIS A 208 -16.64 -3.47 -4.58
C HIS A 208 -17.70 -2.71 -3.79
N ASN A 209 -18.32 -1.68 -4.39
CA ASN A 209 -19.40 -0.88 -3.81
C ASN A 209 -19.07 -0.39 -2.38
N TRP A 210 -17.90 0.21 -2.20
CA TRP A 210 -17.54 0.81 -0.91
C TRP A 210 -18.43 2.02 -0.60
N PRO A 211 -18.71 2.30 0.69
CA PRO A 211 -19.60 3.39 1.07
C PRO A 211 -18.96 4.76 0.81
N ASP A 212 -19.78 5.81 0.72
CA ASP A 212 -19.31 7.19 0.63
C ASP A 212 -18.35 7.56 1.77
N GLY A 213 -17.33 8.38 1.47
CA GLY A 213 -16.29 8.75 2.42
C GLY A 213 -15.37 7.59 2.82
N TRP A 214 -15.30 6.51 2.04
CA TRP A 214 -14.49 5.32 2.35
C TRP A 214 -13.01 5.62 2.59
N TRP A 215 -12.43 6.66 1.98
CA TRP A 215 -11.03 7.08 2.16
C TRP A 215 -10.72 7.59 3.59
N LEU A 216 -11.75 7.91 4.36
CA LEU A 216 -11.65 8.27 5.78
C LEU A 216 -11.89 7.07 6.71
N LEU A 217 -12.31 5.93 6.15
CA LEU A 217 -12.57 4.70 6.87
C LEU A 217 -11.37 3.75 6.75
N PRO A 218 -11.36 2.63 7.51
CA PRO A 218 -10.34 1.59 7.35
C PRO A 218 -10.34 0.85 6.00
N ARG A 219 -10.86 1.44 4.93
CA ARG A 219 -10.81 0.90 3.57
C ARG A 219 -9.45 1.15 2.92
N LEU A 220 -8.73 2.14 3.41
CA LEU A 220 -7.43 2.53 2.90
C LEU A 220 -6.46 2.69 4.08
N VAL A 221 -5.49 1.78 4.18
CA VAL A 221 -4.61 1.65 5.35
C VAL A 221 -3.17 1.35 4.95
N GLY A 222 -2.22 1.67 5.82
CA GLY A 222 -0.86 1.13 5.77
C GLY A 222 -0.73 -0.18 6.52
N HIS A 223 0.30 -0.97 6.23
CA HIS A 223 0.58 -2.20 6.98
C HIS A 223 0.75 -1.94 8.49
N GLU A 224 1.38 -0.83 8.86
CA GLU A 224 1.58 -0.42 10.24
C GLU A 224 0.30 -0.04 10.99
N ASP A 225 -0.83 0.21 10.31
CA ASP A 225 -2.13 0.34 10.96
C ASP A 225 -2.63 -1.02 11.45
N LEU A 226 -2.37 -2.08 10.67
CA LEU A 226 -2.86 -3.43 10.89
C LEU A 226 -1.96 -4.25 11.81
N SER A 227 -0.64 -4.14 11.66
CA SER A 227 0.35 -4.89 12.44
C SER A 227 1.46 -4.00 13.03
N PRO A 228 1.11 -2.98 13.83
CA PRO A 228 2.07 -1.99 14.31
C PRO A 228 3.20 -2.58 15.16
N ILE A 229 2.99 -3.71 15.85
CA ILE A 229 4.03 -4.30 16.72
C ILE A 229 5.30 -4.63 15.91
N VAL A 230 5.13 -5.32 14.78
CA VAL A 230 6.24 -5.72 13.89
C VAL A 230 6.55 -4.67 12.81
N ARG A 231 5.78 -3.56 12.80
CA ARG A 231 5.98 -2.41 11.90
C ARG A 231 6.35 -1.12 12.62
N SER A 232 6.78 -1.23 13.87
CA SER A 232 7.18 -0.09 14.69
C SER A 232 8.70 -0.05 14.90
N THR A 233 9.27 1.15 14.83
CA THR A 233 10.62 1.46 15.30
C THR A 233 10.56 2.45 16.47
N LYS A 234 11.70 2.80 17.07
CA LYS A 234 11.77 3.90 18.06
C LYS A 234 11.27 5.24 17.51
N THR A 235 11.26 5.40 16.18
CA THR A 235 10.88 6.66 15.50
C THR A 235 9.43 6.69 15.01
N GLY A 236 8.67 5.61 15.20
CA GLY A 236 7.31 5.44 14.65
C GLY A 236 7.22 4.25 13.70
N GLY A 237 6.08 4.15 13.04
CA GLY A 237 5.81 3.19 11.96
C GLY A 237 6.75 3.37 10.77
N TRP A 238 7.03 2.28 10.04
CA TRP A 238 7.88 2.32 8.86
C TRP A 238 7.25 1.78 7.56
N ASP A 239 6.03 1.21 7.60
CA ASP A 239 5.42 0.48 6.48
C ASP A 239 3.96 0.91 6.24
N PRO A 240 3.69 1.88 5.34
CA PRO A 240 4.64 2.59 4.49
C PRO A 240 5.33 3.77 5.20
N GLY A 241 5.03 4.00 6.49
CA GLY A 241 5.69 5.01 7.32
C GLY A 241 4.90 6.30 7.48
N PHE A 242 3.59 6.22 7.66
CA PHE A 242 2.72 7.32 8.04
C PHE A 242 2.71 7.61 9.55
N LEU A 243 2.71 6.58 10.39
CA LEU A 243 2.55 6.64 11.85
C LEU A 243 3.83 7.09 12.56
N ARG A 244 4.35 8.26 12.16
CA ARG A 244 5.62 8.84 12.60
C ARG A 244 5.59 10.37 12.50
N ASP A 245 6.45 11.03 13.26
CA ASP A 245 6.49 12.51 13.32
C ASP A 245 6.86 13.17 11.98
N ARG A 246 7.60 12.45 11.14
CA ARG A 246 7.97 12.85 9.77
C ARG A 246 7.62 11.70 8.83
N PRO A 247 6.41 11.71 8.25
CA PRO A 247 5.92 10.64 7.39
C PRO A 247 6.85 10.37 6.21
N TYR A 248 6.90 9.12 5.78
CA TYR A 248 7.55 8.70 4.54
C TYR A 248 6.58 8.65 3.37
N PHE A 249 5.30 8.43 3.66
CA PHE A 249 4.19 8.37 2.72
C PHE A 249 3.17 9.45 3.09
N ASP A 250 2.65 10.16 2.10
CA ASP A 250 1.74 11.28 2.31
C ASP A 250 0.28 10.86 2.10
N TRP A 251 -0.35 10.40 3.17
CA TRP A 251 -1.77 10.02 3.13
C TRP A 251 -2.72 11.21 3.03
N ASP A 252 -2.30 12.40 3.45
CA ASP A 252 -3.15 13.58 3.37
C ASP A 252 -3.33 13.99 1.91
N TYR A 253 -2.25 13.95 1.12
CA TYR A 253 -2.34 14.08 -0.34
C TYR A 253 -3.30 13.06 -0.94
N VAL A 254 -3.09 11.76 -0.66
CA VAL A 254 -3.94 10.70 -1.23
C VAL A 254 -5.42 10.92 -0.92
N LYS A 255 -5.76 11.28 0.32
CA LYS A 255 -7.16 11.52 0.72
C LYS A 255 -7.75 12.76 0.04
N VAL A 256 -6.99 13.85 -0.05
CA VAL A 256 -7.43 15.09 -0.72
C VAL A 256 -7.66 14.86 -2.21
N GLU A 257 -6.77 14.12 -2.87
CA GLU A 257 -6.94 13.81 -4.29
C GLU A 257 -8.11 12.85 -4.52
N ILE A 258 -8.34 11.86 -3.65
CA ILE A 258 -9.56 11.03 -3.72
C ILE A 258 -10.81 11.91 -3.59
N GLU A 259 -10.88 12.76 -2.56
CA GLU A 259 -11.99 13.70 -2.37
C GLU A 259 -12.21 14.58 -3.60
N THR A 260 -11.14 15.04 -4.25
CA THR A 260 -11.23 15.89 -5.44
C THR A 260 -11.78 15.14 -6.65
N VAL A 261 -11.50 13.84 -6.76
CA VAL A 261 -11.92 13.04 -7.92
C VAL A 261 -13.33 12.46 -7.75
N VAL A 262 -13.74 12.09 -6.53
CA VAL A 262 -15.03 11.39 -6.29
C VAL A 262 -15.97 12.06 -5.29
N GLY A 263 -15.57 13.15 -4.62
CA GLY A 263 -16.41 13.95 -3.71
C GLY A 263 -17.19 15.04 -4.43
#